data_AF-M0RAM1-F1
#
_entry.id   AF-M0RAM1-F1
#
_cell.length_a   1.000
_cell.length_b   1.000
_cell.length_c   1.000
_cell.angle_alpha   90.00
_cell.angle_beta   90.00
_cell.angle_gamma   90.00
#
_symmetry.space_group_name_H-M   'P 1'
#
loop_
_entity.id
_entity.type
_entity.pdbx_description
1 polymer ?
#
loop_
_entity_poly.entity_id
_entity_poly.type
_entity_poly.pdbx_seq_one_letter_code
_entity_poly.pdbx_strand_id
1 'polypeptide(L)'
;LEVMSHLVGWALLAVYIYGLNAELISHLHPPKQDFSNTTCVFPFVYADEFHYSCISIRSDYDWCSLDFHFQGRWRYCTAQDPPKCVFPFQFKQKSIKTCTKDGFILNRSWCSLTDNYNRDRKWKQCSPYNF
;
A
#
# COMPACT_ATOMS: atom_id res chain seq x y z
N LEU A 1 -1.23 58.88 -16.15
CA LEU A 1 -1.12 58.20 -14.83
C LEU A 1 -2.17 57.11 -14.68
N GLU A 2 -3.44 57.40 -14.99
CA GLU A 2 -4.56 56.44 -14.93
C GLU A 2 -4.35 55.17 -15.77
N VAL A 3 -3.93 55.30 -17.04
CA VAL A 3 -3.69 54.15 -17.92
C VAL A 3 -2.62 53.20 -17.35
N MET A 4 -1.53 53.75 -16.76
CA MET A 4 -0.50 52.93 -16.12
C MET A 4 -1.04 52.23 -14.86
N SER A 5 -1.84 52.93 -14.05
CA SER A 5 -2.49 52.34 -12.88
C SER A 5 -3.43 51.18 -13.27
N HIS A 6 -4.19 51.33 -14.35
CA HIS A 6 -5.02 50.25 -14.88
C HIS A 6 -4.18 49.07 -15.34
N LEU A 7 -3.10 49.29 -16.10
CA LEU A 7 -2.20 48.21 -16.55
C LEU A 7 -1.59 47.43 -15.39
N VAL A 8 -1.14 48.11 -14.34
CA VAL A 8 -0.65 47.46 -13.10
C VAL A 8 -1.77 46.67 -12.42
N GLY A 9 -2.98 47.23 -12.32
CA GLY A 9 -4.13 46.52 -11.76
C GLY A 9 -4.51 45.25 -12.52
N TRP A 10 -4.54 45.31 -13.85
CA TRP A 10 -4.79 44.15 -14.71
C TRP A 10 -3.67 43.10 -14.60
N ALA A 11 -2.41 43.52 -14.54
CA ALA A 11 -1.28 42.62 -14.35
C ALA A 11 -1.36 41.88 -12.99
N LEU A 12 -1.66 42.59 -11.91
CA LEU A 12 -1.83 41.99 -10.58
C LEU A 12 -2.99 41.00 -10.54
N LEU A 13 -4.14 41.37 -11.12
CA LEU A 13 -5.30 40.48 -11.22
C LEU A 13 -4.98 39.23 -12.03
N ALA A 14 -4.30 39.39 -13.17
CA ALA A 14 -3.87 38.27 -13.98
C ALA A 14 -2.95 37.32 -13.20
N VAL A 15 -1.92 37.84 -12.51
CA VAL A 15 -1.01 37.04 -11.67
C VAL A 15 -1.78 36.29 -10.58
N TYR A 16 -2.74 36.95 -9.91
CA TYR A 16 -3.56 36.31 -8.88
C TYR A 16 -4.43 35.18 -9.45
N ILE A 17 -5.09 35.39 -10.60
CA ILE A 17 -5.89 34.37 -11.27
C ILE A 17 -5.01 33.20 -11.73
N TYR A 18 -3.85 33.47 -12.32
CA TYR A 18 -2.91 32.42 -12.73
C TYR A 18 -2.39 31.61 -11.53
N GLY A 19 -2.12 32.28 -10.40
CA GLY A 19 -1.74 31.62 -9.15
C GLY A 19 -2.85 30.71 -8.61
N LEU A 20 -4.08 31.22 -8.50
CA LEU A 20 -5.25 30.43 -8.08
C LEU A 20 -5.50 29.24 -9.02
N ASN A 21 -5.33 29.44 -10.33
CA ASN A 21 -5.48 28.37 -11.31
C ASN A 21 -4.40 27.30 -11.16
N ALA A 22 -3.16 27.66 -10.84
CA ALA A 22 -2.07 26.71 -10.59
C ALA A 22 -2.32 25.87 -9.33
N GLU A 23 -2.76 26.49 -8.22
CA GLU A 23 -3.15 25.80 -6.98
C GLU A 23 -4.32 24.84 -7.23
N LEU A 24 -5.36 25.30 -7.94
CA LEU A 24 -6.51 24.47 -8.30
C LEU A 24 -6.11 23.27 -9.17
N ILE A 25 -5.22 23.45 -10.16
CA ILE A 25 -4.69 22.35 -10.97
C ILE A 25 -3.93 21.35 -10.11
N SER A 26 -3.16 21.79 -9.11
CA SER A 26 -2.43 20.90 -8.20
C SER A 26 -3.37 20.06 -7.33
N HIS A 27 -4.47 20.64 -6.85
CA HIS A 27 -5.50 19.90 -6.11
C HIS A 27 -6.32 18.94 -6.99
N LEU A 28 -6.62 19.32 -8.24
CA LEU A 28 -7.36 18.48 -9.18
C LEU A 28 -6.50 17.38 -9.81
N HIS A 29 -5.21 17.64 -10.01
CA HIS A 29 -4.23 16.70 -10.52
C HIS A 29 -3.08 16.61 -9.52
N PRO A 30 -3.27 15.87 -8.41
CA PRO A 30 -2.14 15.52 -7.56
C PRO A 30 -1.05 14.93 -8.46
N PRO A 31 0.24 15.27 -8.26
CA PRO A 31 1.30 14.60 -8.98
C PRO A 31 1.08 13.10 -8.80
N LYS A 32 0.84 12.38 -9.91
CA LYS A 32 0.83 10.93 -9.89
C LYS A 32 2.18 10.54 -9.33
N GLN A 33 2.23 10.06 -8.08
CA GLN A 33 3.47 9.50 -7.57
C GLN A 33 3.79 8.34 -8.51
N ASP A 34 4.83 8.48 -9.33
CA ASP A 34 5.30 7.45 -10.29
C ASP A 34 5.56 6.11 -9.57
N PHE A 35 5.78 6.16 -8.26
CA PHE A 35 5.84 5.02 -7.35
C PHE A 35 4.55 4.18 -7.28
N SER A 36 3.39 4.66 -7.74
CA SER A 36 2.15 3.87 -7.79
C SER A 36 2.30 2.62 -8.66
N ASN A 37 3.23 2.63 -9.62
CA ASN A 37 3.51 1.47 -10.48
C ASN A 37 4.55 0.51 -9.87
N THR A 38 5.22 0.89 -8.77
CA THR A 38 6.18 -0.02 -8.11
C THR A 38 5.41 -1.08 -7.31
N THR A 39 5.87 -2.33 -7.34
CA THR A 39 5.25 -3.43 -6.59
C THR A 39 5.65 -3.37 -5.11
N CYS A 40 4.71 -3.64 -4.21
CA CYS A 40 5.02 -3.87 -2.80
C CYS A 40 6.06 -4.99 -2.66
N VAL A 41 7.09 -4.77 -1.83
CA VAL A 41 8.04 -5.82 -1.47
C VAL A 41 7.53 -6.53 -0.21
N PHE A 42 7.34 -7.85 -0.30
CA PHE A 42 7.01 -8.69 0.85
C PHE A 42 8.01 -9.84 1.01
N PRO A 43 8.48 -10.12 2.23
CA PRO A 43 8.30 -9.28 3.41
C PRO A 43 9.12 -7.99 3.31
N PHE A 44 8.73 -6.96 4.08
CA PHE A 44 9.56 -5.80 4.34
C PHE A 44 9.76 -5.58 5.84
N VAL A 45 10.89 -4.98 6.22
CA VAL A 45 11.26 -4.68 7.60
C VAL A 45 10.89 -3.23 7.90
N TYR A 46 10.02 -3.03 8.90
CA TYR A 46 9.65 -1.72 9.40
C TYR A 46 9.46 -1.78 10.92
N ALA A 47 10.06 -0.82 11.64
CA ALA A 47 10.10 -0.81 13.10
C ALA A 47 10.62 -2.14 13.68
N ASP A 48 11.71 -2.65 13.10
CA ASP A 48 12.37 -3.92 13.47
C ASP A 48 11.48 -5.19 13.38
N GLU A 49 10.33 -5.11 12.69
CA GLU A 49 9.44 -6.25 12.43
C GLU A 49 9.31 -6.54 10.93
N PHE A 50 9.21 -7.83 10.59
CA PHE A 50 8.87 -8.31 9.25
C PHE A 50 7.36 -8.26 8.98
N HIS A 51 6.98 -7.53 7.94
CA HIS A 51 5.61 -7.40 7.47
C HIS A 51 5.41 -8.14 6.15
N TYR A 52 4.51 -9.13 6.15
CA TYR A 52 4.22 -10.01 5.01
C TYR A 52 2.96 -9.60 4.23
N SER A 53 2.35 -8.49 4.64
CA SER A 53 1.15 -7.89 4.06
C SER A 53 1.24 -6.39 4.22
N CYS A 54 0.31 -5.68 3.57
CA CYS A 54 0.10 -4.27 3.86
C CYS A 54 -0.20 -4.06 5.35
N ILE A 55 0.20 -2.90 5.86
CA ILE A 55 0.03 -2.50 7.25
C ILE A 55 -0.57 -1.09 7.33
N SER A 56 -1.28 -0.80 8.42
CA SER A 56 -1.85 0.52 8.70
C SER A 56 -1.12 1.23 9.86
N ILE A 57 0.14 0.85 10.13
CA ILE A 57 0.90 1.46 11.23
C ILE A 57 1.08 2.95 10.92
N ARG A 58 0.58 3.81 11.82
CA ARG A 58 0.62 5.27 11.72
C ARG A 58 0.02 5.82 10.42
N SER A 59 -1.03 5.19 9.90
CA SER A 59 -1.72 5.60 8.67
C SER A 59 -3.20 5.20 8.73
N ASP A 60 -4.07 6.05 8.20
CA ASP A 60 -5.50 5.72 8.04
C ASP A 60 -5.75 4.72 6.91
N TYR A 61 -4.74 4.52 6.04
CA TYR A 61 -4.80 3.60 4.90
C TYR A 61 -3.68 2.56 4.97
N ASP A 62 -3.96 1.38 4.43
CA ASP A 62 -2.98 0.31 4.29
C ASP A 62 -1.87 0.72 3.32
N TRP A 63 -0.62 0.48 3.72
CA TRP A 63 0.56 0.78 2.93
C TRP A 63 1.59 -0.35 2.97
N CYS A 64 2.54 -0.31 2.04
CA CYS A 64 3.65 -1.24 1.96
C CYS A 64 4.95 -0.51 1.63
N SER A 65 6.08 -1.12 2.00
CA SER A 65 7.37 -0.64 1.51
C SER A 65 7.62 -1.09 0.07
N LEU A 66 8.38 -0.26 -0.65
CA LEU A 66 8.95 -0.59 -1.94
C LEU A 66 10.35 -1.21 -1.82
N ASP A 67 10.83 -1.40 -0.58
CA ASP A 67 12.13 -1.92 -0.22
C ASP A 67 12.00 -3.06 0.80
N PHE A 68 12.97 -3.99 0.82
CA PHE A 68 13.03 -4.99 1.88
C PHE A 68 13.36 -4.38 3.24
N HIS A 69 14.34 -3.47 3.30
CA HIS A 69 14.57 -2.63 4.48
C HIS A 69 13.93 -1.28 4.22
N PHE A 70 12.98 -0.86 5.06
CA PHE A 70 12.26 0.39 4.85
C PHE A 70 13.21 1.60 4.84
N GLN A 71 13.31 2.26 3.68
CA GLN A 71 14.13 3.46 3.47
C GLN A 71 13.29 4.72 3.21
N GLY A 72 12.01 4.71 3.58
CA GLY A 72 11.09 5.82 3.34
C GLY A 72 10.37 5.77 1.99
N ARG A 73 10.65 4.78 1.13
CA ARG A 73 9.88 4.54 -0.09
C ARG A 73 8.71 3.61 0.21
N TRP A 74 7.51 4.12 -0.02
CA TRP A 74 6.25 3.43 0.24
C TRP A 74 5.17 3.92 -0.73
N ARG A 75 4.07 3.17 -0.76
CA ARG A 75 2.81 3.65 -1.31
C ARG A 75 1.64 3.01 -0.58
N TYR A 76 0.45 3.56 -0.78
CA TYR A 76 -0.78 2.90 -0.38
C TYR A 76 -0.98 1.62 -1.17
N CYS A 77 -1.47 0.61 -0.48
CA CYS A 77 -1.82 -0.66 -1.09
C CYS A 77 -3.10 -0.54 -1.91
N THR A 78 -3.19 -1.37 -2.94
CA THR A 78 -4.37 -1.50 -3.78
C THR A 78 -4.87 -2.94 -3.73
N ALA A 79 -5.94 -3.23 -4.46
CA ALA A 79 -6.43 -4.60 -4.63
C ALA A 79 -5.41 -5.54 -5.31
N GLN A 80 -4.33 -5.00 -5.91
CA GLN A 80 -3.26 -5.76 -6.55
C GLN A 80 -2.12 -6.15 -5.59
N ASP A 81 -2.20 -5.79 -4.31
CA ASP A 81 -1.20 -6.13 -3.30
C ASP A 81 -1.67 -7.18 -2.26
N PRO A 82 -2.36 -8.27 -2.66
CA PRO A 82 -2.73 -9.27 -1.67
C PRO A 82 -1.46 -9.99 -1.16
N PRO A 83 -1.37 -10.26 0.14
CA PRO A 83 -0.28 -11.10 0.66
C PRO A 83 -0.28 -12.46 -0.04
N LYS A 84 0.89 -13.04 -0.30
CA LYS A 84 1.02 -14.33 -1.01
C LYS A 84 1.08 -15.49 -0.02
N CYS A 85 0.36 -16.57 -0.32
CA CYS A 85 0.53 -17.82 0.42
C CYS A 85 1.92 -18.39 0.14
N VAL A 86 2.57 -18.94 1.16
CA VAL A 86 3.78 -19.76 1.00
C VAL A 86 3.37 -21.23 1.05
N PHE A 87 3.76 -21.99 0.03
CA PHE A 87 3.55 -23.44 0.00
C PHE A 87 4.87 -24.17 -0.32
N PRO A 88 5.11 -25.34 0.28
CA PRO A 88 4.40 -25.85 1.45
C PRO A 88 4.67 -24.99 2.70
N PHE A 89 3.77 -25.04 3.69
CA PHE A 89 4.01 -24.45 5.01
C PHE A 89 3.76 -25.46 6.14
N GLN A 90 4.50 -25.31 7.24
CA GLN A 90 4.35 -26.15 8.42
C GLN A 90 3.22 -25.65 9.32
N PHE A 91 2.26 -26.53 9.62
CA PHE A 91 1.21 -26.29 10.62
C PHE A 91 1.01 -27.55 11.46
N LYS A 92 1.15 -27.41 12.79
CA LYS A 92 1.26 -28.55 13.71
C LYS A 92 2.37 -29.49 13.22
N GLN A 93 2.09 -30.78 13.08
CA GLN A 93 3.02 -31.78 12.54
C GLN A 93 2.78 -32.05 11.03
N LYS A 94 2.06 -31.17 10.32
CA LYS A 94 1.70 -31.36 8.91
C LYS A 94 2.42 -30.36 8.01
N SER A 95 2.79 -30.81 6.82
CA SER A 95 3.22 -29.97 5.70
C SER A 95 2.02 -29.71 4.79
N ILE A 96 1.53 -28.47 4.79
CA ILE A 96 0.32 -28.05 4.08
C ILE A 96 0.72 -27.47 2.71
N LYS A 97 0.15 -28.01 1.62
CA LYS A 97 0.50 -27.63 0.24
C LYS A 97 -0.53 -26.75 -0.46
N THR A 98 -1.71 -26.59 0.13
CA THR A 98 -2.84 -25.83 -0.41
C THR A 98 -3.55 -25.11 0.72
N CYS A 99 -4.49 -24.22 0.38
CA CYS A 99 -5.34 -23.59 1.39
C CYS A 99 -6.07 -24.65 2.23
N THR A 100 -5.91 -24.57 3.55
CA THR A 100 -6.52 -25.54 4.49
C THR A 100 -7.61 -24.89 5.31
N LYS A 101 -8.52 -25.71 5.85
CA LYS A 101 -9.53 -25.28 6.84
C LYS A 101 -9.16 -25.78 8.25
N ASP A 102 -8.07 -26.54 8.36
CA ASP A 102 -7.61 -27.10 9.63
C ASP A 102 -7.37 -25.98 10.64
N GLY A 103 -7.98 -26.09 11.83
CA GLY A 103 -7.73 -25.19 12.97
C GLY A 103 -8.37 -23.80 12.91
N PHE A 104 -9.19 -23.49 11.90
CA PHE A 104 -9.93 -22.22 11.84
C PHE A 104 -11.45 -22.44 11.96
N ILE A 105 -12.13 -21.47 12.58
CA ILE A 105 -13.58 -21.49 12.83
C ILE A 105 -14.31 -20.94 11.59
N LEU A 106 -15.58 -21.32 11.40
CA LEU A 106 -16.48 -20.85 10.33
C LEU A 106 -16.15 -21.32 8.90
N ASN A 107 -15.49 -22.47 8.74
CA ASN A 107 -15.26 -23.12 7.43
C ASN A 107 -14.46 -22.26 6.43
N ARG A 108 -13.75 -21.23 6.91
CA ARG A 108 -12.89 -20.36 6.08
C ARG A 108 -11.57 -21.05 5.82
N SER A 109 -11.18 -21.13 4.54
CA SER A 109 -9.86 -21.62 4.16
C SER A 109 -8.80 -20.53 4.36
N TRP A 110 -7.59 -20.95 4.69
CA TRP A 110 -6.47 -20.06 5.00
C TRP A 110 -5.14 -20.66 4.53
N CYS A 111 -4.12 -19.82 4.47
CA CYS A 111 -2.75 -20.22 4.19
C CYS A 111 -1.76 -19.41 5.03
N SER A 112 -0.58 -19.98 5.27
CA SER A 112 0.53 -19.26 5.90
C SER A 112 1.14 -18.26 4.92
N LEU A 113 1.65 -17.15 5.47
CA LEU A 113 2.48 -16.19 4.73
C LEU A 113 3.98 -16.50 4.85
N THR A 114 4.33 -17.54 5.62
CA THR A 114 5.70 -18.03 5.80
C THR A 114 5.76 -19.55 5.65
N ASP A 115 6.96 -20.09 5.54
CA ASP A 115 7.23 -21.53 5.49
C ASP A 115 6.86 -22.26 6.79
N ASN A 116 6.77 -21.54 7.91
CA ASN A 116 6.50 -22.11 9.22
C ASN A 116 5.47 -21.29 10.00
N TYR A 117 4.19 -21.64 9.85
CA TYR A 117 3.12 -21.00 10.60
C TYR A 117 3.24 -21.22 12.11
N ASN A 118 3.76 -22.37 12.56
CA ASN A 118 3.91 -22.64 13.99
C ASN A 118 4.81 -21.61 14.67
N ARG A 119 5.87 -21.16 13.98
CA ARG A 119 6.82 -20.15 14.43
C ARG A 119 6.25 -18.74 14.25
N ASP A 120 5.84 -18.38 13.03
CA ASP A 120 5.62 -16.97 12.68
C ASP A 120 4.18 -16.52 12.90
N ARG A 121 3.22 -17.45 12.87
CA ARG A 121 1.78 -17.19 13.04
C ARG A 121 1.22 -16.15 12.06
N LYS A 122 1.90 -15.88 10.95
CA LYS A 122 1.45 -14.98 9.87
C LYS A 122 0.62 -15.78 8.87
N TRP A 123 -0.61 -15.35 8.62
CA TRP A 123 -1.55 -16.05 7.75
C TRP A 123 -2.47 -15.07 7.03
N LYS A 124 -3.18 -15.55 6.01
CA LYS A 124 -4.31 -14.85 5.42
C LYS A 124 -5.46 -15.80 5.14
N GLN A 125 -6.67 -15.25 5.05
CA GLN A 125 -7.79 -15.98 4.47
C GLN A 125 -7.51 -16.22 2.98
N CYS A 126 -7.77 -17.44 2.51
CA CYS A 126 -7.69 -17.74 1.09
C CYS A 126 -8.89 -17.15 0.35
N SER A 127 -8.64 -16.71 -0.89
CA SER A 127 -9.72 -16.35 -1.79
C SER A 127 -10.54 -17.61 -2.12
N PRO A 128 -11.88 -17.55 -2.17
CA PRO A 128 -12.70 -18.68 -2.58
C PRO A 128 -12.44 -19.15 -4.02
N TYR A 129 -11.71 -18.35 -4.83
CA TYR A 129 -11.44 -18.64 -6.24
C TYR A 129 -10.07 -19.28 -6.51
N ASN A 130 -9.21 -19.43 -5.51
CA ASN A 130 -7.86 -20.00 -5.68
C ASN A 130 -7.71 -21.25 -4.81
N PHE A 131 -8.08 -22.40 -5.37
CA PHE A 131 -7.86 -23.74 -4.79
C PHE A 131 -6.51 -24.31 -5.21
#